data_AF-M1MEX0-F1
#
_entry.id   AF-M1MEX0-F1
#
_cell.length_a   1.000
_cell.length_b   1.000
_cell.length_c   1.000
_cell.angle_alpha   90.00
_cell.angle_beta   90.00
_cell.angle_gamma   90.00
#
_symmetry.space_group_name_H-M   'P 1'
#
loop_
_entity.id
_entity.type
_entity.pdbx_description
1 polymer ?
#
loop_
_entity_poly.entity_id
_entity_poly.type
_entity_poly.pdbx_seq_one_letter_code
_entity_poly.pdbx_strand_id
1 'polypeptide(L)'
;MALLKIEDIIAKKEELRAQAGEQKCLVYCEKLGGEFEAHSLSKGDLADVRSKMKDSYLEGIKYLIYMSIDDLRSPQLLEAYECKTNSVKIVGRLFPKENEVGAIGEILMDLNGLGQLKPGEIYRKEIEDLKN
;
A
#
# COMPACT_ATOMS: atom_id res chain seq x y z
N MET A 1 29.78 9.67 9.87
CA MET A 1 29.07 8.37 9.91
C MET A 1 30.04 7.30 9.47
N ALA A 2 30.13 6.21 10.22
CA ALA A 2 30.97 5.07 9.86
C ALA A 2 30.31 4.24 8.74
N LEU A 3 31.12 3.52 7.97
CA LEU A 3 30.60 2.49 7.07
C LEU A 3 29.92 1.38 7.89
N LEU A 4 28.81 0.86 7.39
CA LEU A 4 28.12 -0.28 8.01
C LEU A 4 29.05 -1.49 8.02
N LYS A 5 29.19 -2.13 9.18
CA LYS A 5 29.88 -3.42 9.29
C LYS A 5 28.90 -4.57 9.09
N ILE A 6 29.44 -5.75 8.79
CA ILE A 6 28.63 -6.96 8.62
C ILE A 6 27.86 -7.29 9.91
N GLU A 7 28.48 -7.09 11.07
CA GLU A 7 27.85 -7.31 12.38
C GLU A 7 26.64 -6.38 12.59
N ASP A 8 26.73 -5.12 12.14
CA ASP A 8 25.63 -4.15 12.24
C ASP A 8 24.42 -4.59 11.40
N ILE A 9 24.68 -5.13 10.20
CA ILE A 9 23.63 -5.63 9.29
C ILE A 9 22.97 -6.89 9.89
N ILE A 10 23.77 -7.82 10.40
CA ILE A 10 23.28 -9.07 10.99
C ILE A 10 22.44 -8.78 12.26
N ALA A 11 22.86 -7.82 13.08
CA ALA A 11 22.11 -7.42 14.28
C ALA A 11 20.69 -6.93 13.97
N LYS A 12 20.47 -6.39 12.76
CA LYS A 12 19.17 -5.89 12.29
C LYS A 12 18.29 -6.92 11.58
N LYS A 13 18.76 -8.16 11.39
CA LYS A 13 18.07 -9.18 10.58
C LYS A 13 16.61 -9.41 10.98
N GLU A 14 16.32 -9.48 12.27
CA GLU A 14 14.97 -9.79 12.77
C GLU A 14 14.04 -8.58 12.64
N GLU A 15 14.56 -7.37 12.86
CA GLU A 15 13.80 -6.13 12.63
C GLU A 15 13.40 -6.00 11.16
N LEU A 16 14.34 -6.24 10.23
CA LEU A 16 14.09 -6.20 8.79
C LEU A 16 13.12 -7.31 8.35
N ARG A 17 13.21 -8.50 8.96
CA ARG A 17 12.28 -9.60 8.70
C ARG A 17 10.87 -9.28 9.17
N ALA A 18 10.73 -8.63 10.33
CA ALA A 18 9.43 -8.19 10.85
C ALA A 18 8.79 -7.12 9.95
N GLN A 19 9.58 -6.19 9.38
CA GLN A 19 9.10 -5.21 8.41
C GLN A 19 8.57 -5.85 7.11
N ALA A 20 9.15 -6.98 6.71
CA ALA A 20 8.73 -7.75 5.54
C ALA A 20 7.51 -8.66 5.78
N GLY A 21 7.00 -8.72 7.01
CA GLY A 21 5.78 -9.45 7.36
C GLY A 21 4.52 -8.76 6.85
N GLU A 22 3.38 -9.44 7.02
CA GLU A 22 2.08 -8.84 6.74
C GLU A 22 1.86 -7.62 7.66
N GLN A 23 1.58 -6.47 7.06
CA GLN A 23 1.28 -5.24 7.77
C GLN A 23 -0.22 -5.00 7.72
N LYS A 24 -0.77 -4.43 8.80
CA LYS A 24 -2.17 -4.05 8.90
C LYS A 24 -2.30 -2.61 9.36
N CYS A 25 -3.35 -1.94 8.91
CA CYS A 25 -3.71 -0.61 9.41
C CYS A 25 -5.22 -0.41 9.43
N LEU A 26 -5.67 0.64 10.11
CA LEU A 26 -7.05 1.10 10.10
C LEU A 26 -7.14 2.34 9.22
N VAL A 27 -8.09 2.33 8.27
CA VAL A 27 -8.38 3.46 7.39
C VAL A 27 -9.69 4.10 7.86
N TYR A 28 -9.57 5.24 8.55
CA TYR A 28 -10.73 6.00 9.03
C TYR A 28 -11.46 6.70 7.87
N CYS A 29 -12.78 6.55 7.83
CA CYS A 29 -13.66 7.18 6.85
C CYS A 29 -14.80 7.92 7.58
N GLU A 30 -14.61 9.22 7.79
CA GLU A 30 -15.58 10.10 8.48
C GLU A 30 -16.98 10.04 7.84
N LYS A 31 -17.05 10.03 6.51
CA LYS A 31 -18.30 9.94 5.74
C LYS A 31 -19.12 8.70 6.07
N LEU A 32 -18.47 7.57 6.37
CA LEU A 32 -19.13 6.31 6.72
C LEU A 32 -19.23 6.12 8.24
N GLY A 33 -18.69 7.05 9.03
CA GLY A 33 -18.74 7.02 10.48
C GLY A 33 -17.93 5.88 11.11
N GLY A 34 -16.90 5.39 10.44
CA GLY A 34 -16.17 4.20 10.87
C GLY A 34 -14.82 4.00 10.19
N GLU A 35 -14.26 2.81 10.39
CA GLU A 35 -12.92 2.43 9.95
C GLU A 35 -12.97 1.13 9.15
N PHE A 36 -12.07 1.01 8.18
CA PHE A 36 -11.79 -0.26 7.50
C PHE A 36 -10.49 -0.84 8.03
N GLU A 37 -10.46 -2.14 8.35
CA GLU A 37 -9.21 -2.86 8.51
C GLU A 37 -8.63 -3.17 7.12
N ALA A 38 -7.40 -2.72 6.90
CA ALA A 38 -6.66 -2.98 5.68
C ALA A 38 -5.38 -3.77 5.98
N HIS A 39 -4.93 -4.54 4.99
CA HIS A 39 -3.71 -5.33 5.08
C HIS A 39 -2.81 -5.13 3.85
N SER A 40 -1.52 -5.37 4.04
CA SER A 40 -0.56 -5.47 2.94
C SER A 40 -0.88 -6.69 2.09
N LEU A 41 -0.65 -6.57 0.79
CA LEU A 41 -0.86 -7.61 -0.19
C LEU A 41 0.40 -8.47 -0.35
N SER A 42 0.19 -9.70 -0.83
CA SER A 42 1.29 -10.56 -1.22
C SER A 42 2.03 -10.00 -2.44
N LYS A 43 3.28 -10.43 -2.67
CA LYS A 43 4.02 -10.04 -3.87
C LYS A 43 3.31 -10.40 -5.18
N GLY A 44 2.53 -11.49 -5.18
CA GLY A 44 1.75 -11.93 -6.33
C GLY A 44 0.61 -10.96 -6.62
N ASP A 45 -0.20 -10.65 -5.60
CA ASP A 45 -1.32 -9.71 -5.74
C ASP A 45 -0.83 -8.30 -6.12
N LEU A 46 0.32 -7.88 -5.59
CA LEU A 46 0.95 -6.61 -5.97
C LEU A 46 1.41 -6.59 -7.43
N ALA A 47 1.84 -7.73 -7.98
CA ALA A 47 2.18 -7.81 -9.40
C ALA A 47 0.94 -7.58 -10.28
N ASP A 48 -0.21 -8.15 -9.88
CA ASP A 48 -1.49 -7.95 -10.57
C ASP A 48 -1.97 -6.51 -10.47
N VAL A 49 -1.88 -5.90 -9.28
CA VAL A 49 -2.16 -4.47 -9.07
C VAL A 49 -1.31 -3.61 -9.99
N ARG A 50 0.01 -3.84 -10.02
CA ARG A 50 0.93 -3.09 -10.90
C ARG A 50 0.64 -3.28 -12.37
N SER A 51 0.24 -4.49 -12.77
CA SER A 51 -0.19 -4.77 -14.14
C SER A 51 -1.38 -3.88 -14.52
N LYS A 52 -2.42 -3.84 -13.67
CA LYS A 52 -3.59 -2.97 -13.88
C LYS A 52 -3.24 -1.49 -13.87
N MET A 53 -2.33 -1.05 -13.00
CA MET A 53 -1.88 0.35 -12.95
C MET A 53 -1.18 0.80 -14.25
N LYS A 54 -0.53 -0.11 -14.97
CA LYS A 54 0.07 0.20 -16.28
C LYS A 54 -1.00 0.48 -17.33
N ASP A 55 -2.10 -0.26 -17.30
CA ASP A 55 -3.22 -0.08 -18.24
C ASP A 55 -4.07 1.14 -17.87
N SER A 56 -4.37 1.30 -16.58
CA SER A 56 -5.08 2.44 -16.02
C SER A 56 -4.70 2.61 -14.56
N TYR A 57 -3.99 3.69 -14.25
CA TYR A 57 -3.54 3.99 -12.89
C TYR A 57 -4.71 3.99 -11.89
N LEU A 58 -5.81 4.66 -12.25
CA LEU A 58 -7.00 4.76 -11.39
C LEU A 58 -7.65 3.39 -11.15
N GLU A 59 -7.78 2.55 -12.16
CA GLU A 59 -8.34 1.20 -11.99
C GLU A 59 -7.41 0.29 -11.20
N GLY A 60 -6.10 0.48 -11.33
CA GLY A 60 -5.10 -0.18 -10.50
C GLY A 60 -5.20 0.23 -9.02
N ILE A 61 -5.40 1.51 -8.72
CA ILE A 61 -5.63 1.99 -7.34
C ILE A 61 -6.95 1.44 -6.78
N LYS A 62 -8.03 1.44 -7.55
CA LYS A 62 -9.30 0.82 -7.11
C LYS A 62 -9.11 -0.67 -6.81
N TYR A 63 -8.36 -1.38 -7.64
CA TYR A 63 -8.05 -2.78 -7.41
C TYR A 63 -7.20 -3.01 -6.16
N LEU A 64 -6.20 -2.14 -5.91
CA LEU A 64 -5.41 -2.15 -4.67
C LEU A 64 -6.32 -2.01 -3.44
N ILE A 65 -7.23 -1.04 -3.43
CA ILE A 65 -8.17 -0.82 -2.33
C ILE A 65 -9.07 -2.04 -2.12
N TYR A 66 -9.65 -2.56 -3.21
CA TYR A 66 -10.53 -3.73 -3.17
C TYR A 66 -9.83 -4.98 -2.61
N MET A 67 -8.56 -5.21 -2.97
CA MET A 67 -7.81 -6.38 -2.52
C MET A 67 -7.34 -6.25 -1.08
N SER A 68 -7.03 -5.03 -0.63
CA SER A 68 -6.43 -4.77 0.69
C SER A 68 -7.45 -4.67 1.82
N ILE A 69 -8.75 -4.58 1.51
CA ILE A 69 -9.84 -4.47 2.50
C ILE A 69 -10.82 -5.61 2.29
N ASP A 70 -10.80 -6.60 3.18
CA ASP A 70 -11.60 -7.82 3.07
C ASP A 70 -13.11 -7.56 3.05
N ASP A 71 -13.57 -6.60 3.85
CA ASP A 71 -15.00 -6.26 3.95
C ASP A 71 -15.59 -5.81 2.63
N LEU A 72 -14.78 -5.23 1.73
CA LEU A 72 -15.22 -4.83 0.38
C LEU A 72 -15.59 -6.03 -0.51
N ARG A 73 -15.18 -7.24 -0.11
CA ARG A 73 -15.48 -8.51 -0.78
C ARG A 73 -16.65 -9.24 -0.14
N SER A 74 -17.25 -8.67 0.92
CA SER A 74 -18.44 -9.24 1.58
C SER A 74 -19.59 -9.41 0.59
N PRO A 75 -20.16 -10.62 0.44
CA PRO A 75 -21.30 -10.85 -0.45
C PRO A 75 -22.50 -9.96 -0.14
N GLN A 76 -22.75 -9.68 1.14
CA GLN A 76 -23.84 -8.81 1.57
C GLN A 76 -23.63 -7.37 1.11
N LEU A 77 -22.40 -6.87 1.21
CA LEU A 77 -22.05 -5.53 0.75
C LEU A 77 -22.14 -5.44 -0.78
N LEU A 78 -21.57 -6.42 -1.48
CA LEU A 78 -21.61 -6.47 -2.95
C LEU A 78 -23.04 -6.59 -3.49
N GLU A 79 -23.93 -7.26 -2.78
CA GLU A 79 -25.35 -7.31 -3.09
C GLU A 79 -26.04 -5.96 -2.90
N ALA A 80 -25.86 -5.35 -1.72
CA ALA A 80 -26.50 -4.08 -1.36
C ALA A 80 -26.13 -2.93 -2.32
N TYR A 81 -24.92 -2.99 -2.90
CA TYR A 81 -24.41 -1.99 -3.84
C TYR A 81 -24.45 -2.44 -5.31
N GLU A 82 -25.14 -3.55 -5.62
CA GLU A 82 -25.32 -4.07 -6.98
C GLU A 82 -23.99 -4.34 -7.74
N CYS A 83 -22.97 -4.80 -7.01
CA CYS A 83 -21.61 -5.01 -7.52
C CYS A 83 -21.26 -6.50 -7.73
N LYS A 84 -22.21 -7.43 -7.68
CA LYS A 84 -21.97 -8.90 -7.78
C LYS A 84 -21.17 -9.33 -9.01
N THR A 85 -21.36 -8.67 -10.16
CA THR A 85 -20.72 -9.05 -11.44
C THR A 85 -19.39 -8.35 -11.69
N ASN A 86 -19.16 -7.22 -11.04
CA ASN A 86 -17.90 -6.50 -11.09
C ASN A 86 -17.63 -5.89 -9.72
N SER A 87 -17.06 -6.71 -8.84
CA SER A 87 -16.91 -6.40 -7.42
C SER A 87 -16.05 -5.18 -7.15
N VAL A 88 -15.03 -4.91 -7.99
CA VAL A 88 -14.14 -3.75 -7.85
C VAL A 88 -14.90 -2.42 -7.93
N LYS A 89 -16.06 -2.39 -8.60
CA LYS A 89 -16.92 -1.20 -8.65
C LYS A 89 -17.35 -0.71 -7.27
N ILE A 90 -17.35 -1.57 -6.24
CA ILE A 90 -17.70 -1.17 -4.87
C ILE A 90 -16.86 0.00 -4.38
N VAL A 91 -15.57 0.04 -4.77
CA VAL A 91 -14.65 1.12 -4.39
C VAL A 91 -15.15 2.45 -4.93
N GLY A 92 -15.55 2.50 -6.21
CA GLY A 92 -16.11 3.71 -6.81
C GLY A 92 -17.51 4.06 -6.29
N ARG A 93 -18.26 3.12 -5.72
CA ARG A 93 -19.56 3.39 -5.09
C ARG A 93 -19.39 4.02 -3.70
N LEU A 94 -18.45 3.52 -2.92
CA LEU A 94 -18.15 4.03 -1.58
C LEU A 94 -17.41 5.37 -1.64
N PHE A 95 -16.48 5.50 -2.60
CA PHE A 95 -15.60 6.64 -2.81
C PHE A 95 -15.83 7.24 -4.22
N PRO A 96 -16.95 7.95 -4.43
CA PRO A 96 -17.33 8.46 -5.74
C PRO A 96 -16.41 9.57 -6.27
N LYS A 97 -15.58 10.20 -5.43
CA LYS A 97 -14.65 11.24 -5.88
C LYS A 97 -13.24 10.67 -6.06
N GLU A 98 -12.55 11.07 -7.12
CA GLU A 98 -11.19 10.58 -7.40
C GLU A 98 -10.19 10.88 -6.28
N ASN A 99 -10.35 12.01 -5.58
CA ASN A 99 -9.48 12.36 -4.45
C ASN A 99 -9.71 11.46 -3.22
N GLU A 100 -10.91 10.93 -3.02
CA GLU A 100 -11.18 9.95 -1.95
C GLU A 100 -10.47 8.63 -2.27
N VAL A 101 -10.56 8.17 -3.52
CA VAL A 101 -9.84 6.99 -4.01
C VAL A 101 -8.32 7.20 -3.92
N GLY A 102 -7.84 8.39 -4.29
CA GLY A 102 -6.42 8.76 -4.21
C GLY A 102 -5.90 8.71 -2.77
N ALA A 103 -6.61 9.33 -1.83
CA ALA A 103 -6.19 9.38 -0.43
C ALA A 103 -6.08 8.00 0.22
N ILE A 104 -7.07 7.12 0.00
CA ILE A 104 -7.01 5.74 0.49
C ILE A 104 -5.92 4.97 -0.25
N GLY A 105 -5.81 5.18 -1.56
CA GLY A 105 -4.76 4.59 -2.38
C GLY A 105 -3.35 4.90 -1.87
N GLU A 106 -3.07 6.14 -1.48
CA GLU A 106 -1.77 6.55 -0.90
C GLU A 106 -1.45 5.79 0.40
N ILE A 107 -2.42 5.72 1.32
CA ILE A 107 -2.26 4.96 2.58
C ILE A 107 -1.90 3.50 2.29
N LEU A 108 -2.59 2.88 1.32
CA LEU A 108 -2.35 1.49 0.97
C LEU A 108 -1.09 1.29 0.15
N MET A 109 -0.68 2.26 -0.68
CA MET A 109 0.60 2.22 -1.36
C MET A 109 1.75 2.26 -0.36
N ASP A 110 1.66 3.12 0.66
CA ASP A 110 2.65 3.19 1.74
C ASP A 110 2.70 1.88 2.54
N LEU A 111 1.54 1.32 2.91
CA LEU A 111 1.44 0.02 3.60
C LEU A 111 2.09 -1.12 2.82
N ASN A 112 2.09 -1.03 1.49
CA ASN A 112 2.66 -2.02 0.58
C ASN A 112 4.09 -1.71 0.12
N GLY A 113 4.71 -0.66 0.66
CA GLY A 113 6.04 -0.21 0.24
C GLY A 113 6.12 0.22 -1.24
N LEU A 114 4.98 0.65 -1.80
CA LEU A 114 4.86 1.26 -3.13
C LEU A 114 4.94 2.80 -3.07
N GLY A 115 4.90 3.37 -1.86
CA GLY A 115 5.07 4.78 -1.61
C GLY A 115 6.44 5.32 -2.00
N GLN A 116 6.58 6.65 -1.93
CA GLN A 116 7.88 7.27 -2.09
C GLN A 116 8.73 7.03 -0.84
N LEU A 117 9.99 6.61 -1.03
CA LEU A 117 10.96 6.61 0.05
C LEU A 117 11.10 8.01 0.62
N LYS A 118 11.12 8.15 1.94
CA LYS A 118 11.25 9.47 2.56
C LYS A 118 12.67 10.01 2.32
N PRO A 119 12.82 11.31 2.02
CA PRO A 119 14.14 11.92 1.88
C PRO A 119 15.01 11.63 3.11
N GLY A 120 16.19 11.03 2.89
CA GLY A 120 17.13 10.69 3.95
C GLY A 120 17.12 9.22 4.42
N GLU A 121 16.15 8.40 4.00
CA GLU A 121 16.16 6.97 4.31
C GLU A 121 17.24 6.22 3.52
N ILE A 122 17.33 6.49 2.21
CA ILE A 122 18.35 5.93 1.32
C ILE A 122 18.77 7.04 0.34
N TYR A 123 20.05 7.40 0.33
CA TYR A 123 20.58 8.43 -0.55
C TYR A 123 22.03 8.16 -0.92
N ARG A 124 22.43 8.64 -2.10
CA ARG A 124 23.84 8.63 -2.51
C ARG A 124 24.58 9.70 -1.73
N LYS A 125 25.68 9.31 -1.07
CA LYS A 125 26.65 10.23 -0.48
C LYS A 125 27.94 10.15 -1.30
N GLU A 126 28.44 11.29 -1.78
CA GLU A 126 29.75 11.34 -2.42
C GLU A 126 30.85 11.03 -1.39
N ILE A 127 31.90 10.35 -1.85
CA ILE A 127 33.11 10.13 -1.05
C ILE A 127 33.94 11.40 -1.20
N GLU A 128 34.09 12.15 -0.10
CA GLU A 128 35.10 13.21 -0.05
C GLU A 128 36.47 12.53 0.04
N ASP A 129 37.11 12.32 -1.10
CA ASP A 129 38.54 12.04 -1.12
C ASP A 129 39.23 13.23 -0.46
N LEU A 130 39.94 12.97 0.64
CA LEU A 130 40.82 13.94 1.27
C LEU A 130 41.73 14.51 0.19
N LYS A 131 41.51 15.78 -0.15
CA LYS A 131 42.46 16.58 -0.94
C LYS A 131 43.81 16.49 -0.24
N ASN A 132 44.72 15.70 -0.80
CA ASN A 132 46.15 15.87 -0.57
C ASN A 132 46.62 17.13 -1.29
#